data_AF-A0A8H7AMG3-F1
#
_entry.id   AF-A0A8H7AMG3-F1
#
_cell.length_a   1.000
_cell.length_b   1.000
_cell.length_c   1.000
_cell.angle_alpha   90.00
_cell.angle_beta   90.00
_cell.angle_gamma   90.00
#
_symmetry.space_group_name_H-M   'P 1'
#
loop_
_entity.id
_entity.type
_entity.pdbx_description
1 polymer ?
#
loop_
_entity_poly.entity_id
_entity_poly.type
_entity_poly.pdbx_seq_one_letter_code
_entity_poly.pdbx_strand_id
1 'polypeptide(L)'
;MVRFPIVGNVCDELVDEKVAMEVEVLSLIRKHTNIPVPRVKAWGRAVDNTLGLGPFIIMDFIEGVSLSTLFRASKDARLLKEDIDDHDIEFIYKQYARILLQLFRLDFEQCFHSNQFKSFNCLANHSIQCLSQIKSSSVDLSN
;
A
#
# COMPACT_ATOMS: atom_id res chain seq x y z
N MET A 1 -8.73 10.88 9.67
CA MET A 1 -7.94 11.51 8.58
C MET A 1 -8.75 11.39 7.28
N VAL A 2 -8.71 12.40 6.42
CA VAL A 2 -9.29 12.33 5.06
C VAL A 2 -8.14 12.30 4.05
N ARG A 3 -8.22 11.41 3.05
CA ARG A 3 -7.24 11.28 1.97
C ARG A 3 -7.94 11.46 0.63
N PHE A 4 -7.30 12.24 -0.24
CA PHE A 4 -7.68 12.41 -1.64
C PHE A 4 -6.58 11.79 -2.53
N PRO A 5 -6.93 11.17 -3.67
CA PRO A 5 -5.94 10.77 -4.66
C PRO A 5 -5.12 11.96 -5.15
N ILE A 6 -3.84 11.72 -5.39
CA ILE A 6 -2.95 12.73 -5.96
C ILE A 6 -3.22 12.81 -7.46
N VAL A 7 -3.65 13.99 -7.91
CA VAL A 7 -3.91 14.29 -9.34
C VAL A 7 -2.63 14.05 -10.15
N GLY A 8 -2.76 13.42 -11.33
CA GLY A 8 -1.64 13.14 -12.24
C GLY A 8 -0.86 11.85 -11.96
N ASN A 9 -1.07 11.19 -10.82
CA ASN A 9 -0.47 9.88 -10.51
C ASN A 9 -1.37 8.69 -10.84
N VAL A 10 -2.63 8.96 -11.21
CA VAL A 10 -3.65 7.96 -11.55
C VAL A 10 -4.35 8.48 -12.81
N CYS A 11 -4.67 7.59 -13.75
CA CYS A 11 -5.51 7.97 -14.89
C CYS A 11 -6.84 8.53 -14.38
N ASP A 12 -7.24 9.71 -14.87
CA ASP A 12 -8.43 10.43 -14.40
C ASP A 12 -9.71 9.59 -14.53
N GLU A 13 -9.77 8.71 -15.53
CA GLU A 13 -10.90 7.79 -15.76
C GLU A 13 -10.96 6.63 -14.74
N LEU A 14 -9.90 6.40 -13.97
CA LEU A 14 -9.73 5.23 -13.08
C LEU A 14 -9.55 5.62 -11.61
N VAL A 15 -9.73 6.90 -11.27
CA VAL A 15 -9.47 7.41 -9.92
C VAL A 15 -10.47 6.82 -8.91
N ASP A 16 -11.74 6.68 -9.31
CA ASP A 16 -12.77 6.06 -8.48
C ASP A 16 -12.48 4.58 -8.22
N GLU A 17 -12.10 3.84 -9.26
CA GLU A 17 -11.78 2.41 -9.21
C GLU A 17 -10.56 2.18 -8.33
N LYS A 18 -9.55 3.05 -8.42
CA LYS A 18 -8.37 3.02 -7.55
C LYS A 18 -8.73 3.25 -6.09
N VAL A 19 -9.66 4.17 -5.79
CA VAL A 19 -10.14 4.41 -4.42
C VAL A 19 -10.93 3.22 -3.89
N ALA A 20 -11.84 2.66 -4.69
CA ALA A 20 -12.59 1.46 -4.33
C ALA A 20 -11.66 0.27 -4.05
N MET A 21 -10.64 0.08 -4.89
CA MET A 21 -9.64 -0.97 -4.71
C MET A 21 -8.82 -0.77 -3.42
N GLU A 22 -8.40 0.46 -3.12
CA GLU A 22 -7.68 0.76 -1.87
C GLU A 22 -8.53 0.41 -0.63
N VAL A 23 -9.83 0.70 -0.67
CA VAL A 23 -10.77 0.37 0.41
C VAL A 23 -10.94 -1.14 0.59
N GLU A 24 -11.15 -1.87 -0.51
CA GLU A 24 -11.30 -3.33 -0.47
C GLU A 24 -10.02 -4.01 0.02
N VAL A 25 -8.86 -3.58 -0.46
CA VAL A 25 -7.56 -4.10 -0.03
C VAL A 25 -7.33 -3.85 1.47
N LEU A 26 -7.64 -2.64 1.98
CA LEU A 26 -7.54 -2.34 3.41
C LEU A 26 -8.46 -3.23 4.26
N SER A 27 -9.68 -3.50 3.77
CA SER A 27 -10.63 -4.41 4.41
C SER A 27 -10.09 -5.85 4.43
N LEU A 28 -9.57 -6.33 3.31
CA LEU A 28 -9.00 -7.67 3.15
C LEU A 28 -7.80 -7.89 4.09
N ILE A 29 -6.85 -6.95 4.09
CA ILE A 29 -5.66 -7.01 4.95
C ILE A 29 -6.07 -7.06 6.41
N ARG A 30 -7.00 -6.19 6.83
CA ARG A 30 -7.48 -6.14 8.22
C ARG A 30 -8.17 -7.44 8.65
N LYS A 31 -8.90 -8.09 7.75
CA LYS A 31 -9.66 -9.31 8.05
C LYS A 31 -8.76 -10.55 8.16
N HIS A 32 -7.70 -10.61 7.37
CA HIS A 32 -6.91 -11.84 7.20
C HIS A 32 -5.47 -11.75 7.75
N THR A 33 -5.03 -10.58 8.22
CA THR A 33 -3.69 -10.39 8.79
C THR A 33 -3.75 -9.62 10.08
N ASN A 34 -2.64 -9.64 10.82
CA ASN A 34 -2.47 -8.84 12.03
C ASN A 34 -1.71 -7.53 11.73
N ILE A 35 -1.57 -7.17 10.45
CA ILE A 35 -0.90 -5.93 10.04
C ILE A 35 -1.78 -4.75 10.48
N PRO A 36 -1.23 -3.77 11.22
CA PRO A 36 -1.99 -2.60 11.63
C PRO A 36 -2.25 -1.70 10.43
N VAL A 37 -3.47 -1.79 9.87
CA VAL A 37 -3.97 -0.93 8.79
C VAL A 37 -5.11 -0.04 9.28
N PRO A 38 -5.25 1.19 8.73
CA PRO A 38 -6.27 2.11 9.19
C PRO A 38 -7.67 1.56 8.86
N ARG A 39 -8.61 1.74 9.78
CA ARG A 39 -10.00 1.37 9.53
C ARG A 39 -10.64 2.42 8.63
N VAL A 40 -11.19 2.01 7.50
CA VAL A 40 -12.03 2.88 6.67
C VAL A 40 -13.33 3.17 7.43
N LYS A 41 -13.67 4.45 7.56
CA LYS A 41 -14.90 4.95 8.18
C LYS A 41 -15.95 5.29 7.13
N ALA A 42 -15.52 5.90 6.05
CA ALA A 42 -16.34 6.27 4.90
C ALA A 42 -15.43 6.46 3.69
N TRP A 43 -15.97 6.34 2.49
CA TRP A 43 -15.31 6.66 1.24
C TRP A 43 -16.37 7.01 0.20
N GLY A 44 -15.99 7.67 -0.89
CA GLY A 44 -16.94 8.06 -1.93
C GLY A 44 -16.26 8.28 -3.27
N ARG A 45 -17.03 8.05 -4.34
CA ARG A 45 -16.64 8.35 -5.72
C ARG A 45 -16.71 9.84 -6.01
N ALA A 46 -16.07 10.28 -7.09
CA ALA A 46 -16.12 11.65 -7.57
C ALA A 46 -17.58 12.10 -7.83
N VAL A 47 -18.36 11.24 -8.48
CA VAL A 47 -19.76 11.50 -8.86
C VAL A 47 -20.69 11.69 -7.67
N ASP A 48 -20.37 11.06 -6.53
CA ASP A 48 -21.16 11.14 -5.31
C ASP A 48 -20.72 12.32 -4.42
N ASN A 49 -19.59 12.97 -4.75
CA ASN A 49 -19.06 14.08 -3.99
C ASN A 49 -19.65 15.41 -4.47
N THR A 50 -20.70 15.87 -3.80
CA THR A 50 -21.37 17.16 -4.07
C THR A 50 -20.45 18.39 -4.00
N LEU A 51 -19.28 18.28 -3.34
CA LEU A 51 -18.31 19.37 -3.25
C LEU A 51 -17.39 19.44 -4.48
N GLY A 52 -17.46 18.49 -5.40
CA GLY A 52 -16.62 18.46 -6.60
C GLY A 52 -15.14 18.21 -6.32
N LEU A 53 -14.77 17.74 -5.13
CA LEU A 53 -13.38 17.50 -4.72
C LEU A 53 -12.81 16.16 -5.22
N GLY A 54 -13.56 15.44 -6.06
CA GLY A 54 -13.21 14.09 -6.51
C GLY A 54 -13.45 13.02 -5.44
N PRO A 55 -12.93 11.80 -5.63
CA PRO A 55 -13.15 10.71 -4.70
C PRO A 55 -12.29 10.85 -3.45
N PHE A 56 -12.72 10.23 -2.35
CA PHE A 56 -12.07 10.39 -1.05
C PHE A 56 -12.16 9.13 -0.19
N ILE A 57 -11.27 9.04 0.81
CA ILE A 57 -11.33 8.03 1.87
C ILE A 57 -11.18 8.70 3.23
N ILE A 58 -12.13 8.44 4.13
CA ILE A 58 -12.07 8.80 5.54
C ILE A 58 -11.69 7.55 6.33
N MET A 59 -10.61 7.64 7.10
CA MET A 59 -10.07 6.50 7.84
C MET A 59 -9.51 6.91 9.21
N ASP A 60 -9.31 5.91 10.07
CA ASP A 60 -8.60 6.08 11.35
C ASP A 60 -7.19 6.65 11.11
N PHE A 61 -6.77 7.57 11.96
CA PHE A 61 -5.38 8.05 11.96
C PHE A 61 -4.54 7.09 12.81
N ILE A 62 -3.43 6.60 12.25
CA ILE A 62 -2.46 5.79 12.98
C ILE A 62 -1.33 6.69 13.41
N GLU A 63 -1.17 6.85 14.72
CA GLU A 63 -0.04 7.56 15.29
C GLU A 63 1.23 6.73 15.10
N GLY A 64 2.30 7.37 14.63
CA GLY A 64 3.57 6.72 14.41
C GLY A 64 4.65 7.68 13.91
N VAL A 65 5.89 7.22 14.02
CA VAL A 65 7.06 7.89 13.45
C VAL A 65 7.44 7.18 12.16
N SER A 66 7.69 7.93 11.10
CA SER A 66 8.09 7.32 9.83
C SER A 66 9.48 6.69 9.96
N LEU A 67 9.68 5.51 9.35
CA LEU A 67 11.00 4.86 9.34
C LEU A 67 12.06 5.75 8.69
N SER A 68 11.69 6.60 7.72
CA SER A 68 12.63 7.55 7.12
C SER A 68 13.11 8.60 8.12
N THR A 69 12.30 9.00 9.10
CA THR A 69 12.74 9.86 10.20
C THR A 69 13.73 9.15 11.12
N LEU A 70 13.54 7.86 11.37
CA LEU A 70 14.48 7.07 12.18
C LEU A 70 15.81 6.84 11.45
N PHE A 71 15.75 6.66 10.13
CA PHE A 71 16.90 6.30 9.33
C PHE A 71 17.69 7.48 8.76
N ARG A 72 17.12 8.68 8.67
CA ARG A 72 17.82 9.84 8.07
C ARG A 72 18.59 10.63 9.12
N ALA A 73 19.82 11.00 8.79
CA ALA A 73 20.67 11.85 9.65
C ALA A 73 20.07 13.24 9.88
N SER A 74 19.30 13.76 8.92
CA SER A 74 18.54 15.01 9.03
C SER A 74 17.35 15.00 8.06
N LYS A 75 16.41 15.95 8.21
CA LYS A 75 15.20 16.05 7.37
C LYS A 75 15.52 16.16 5.86
N ASP A 76 16.66 16.75 5.52
CA ASP A 76 17.09 16.97 4.13
C ASP A 76 18.20 16.01 3.66
N ALA A 77 18.80 15.25 4.58
CA ALA A 77 19.84 14.29 4.24
C ALA A 77 19.28 13.19 3.34
N ARG A 78 19.96 12.91 2.22
CA ARG A 78 19.72 11.71 1.39
C ARG A 78 20.44 10.48 1.95
N LEU A 79 21.30 10.68 2.94
CA LEU A 79 22.12 9.66 3.57
C LEU A 79 21.42 9.10 4.83
N LEU A 80 21.65 7.81 5.05
CA LEU A 80 21.27 7.14 6.29
C LEU A 80 22.11 7.69 7.44
N LYS A 81 21.56 7.65 8.65
CA LYS A 81 22.30 7.97 9.87
C LYS A 81 23.42 6.93 10.04
N GLU A 82 24.64 7.41 10.31
CA GLU A 82 25.81 6.54 10.46
C GLU A 82 25.73 5.70 11.74
N ASP A 83 25.09 6.24 12.79
CA ASP A 83 24.93 5.61 14.09
C ASP A 83 23.51 5.04 14.28
N ILE A 84 23.16 4.01 13.52
CA ILE A 84 21.99 3.18 13.80
C ILE A 84 22.48 1.88 14.41
N ASP A 85 21.94 1.50 15.56
CA ASP A 85 22.32 0.26 16.22
C ASP A 85 21.92 -0.95 15.35
N ASP A 86 22.81 -1.92 15.21
CA ASP A 86 22.56 -3.11 14.39
C ASP A 86 21.32 -3.88 14.88
N HIS A 87 21.05 -3.84 16.19
CA HIS A 87 19.87 -4.43 16.79
C HIS A 87 18.57 -3.76 16.30
N ASP A 88 18.56 -2.43 16.17
CA ASP A 88 17.40 -1.68 15.65
C ASP A 88 17.14 -2.03 14.18
N ILE A 89 18.21 -2.16 13.39
CA ILE A 89 18.12 -2.58 11.98
C ILE A 89 17.52 -3.99 11.91
N GLU A 90 18.09 -4.95 12.63
CA GLU A 90 17.59 -6.33 12.67
C GLU A 90 16.11 -6.37 13.07
N PHE A 91 15.74 -5.62 14.11
CA PHE A 91 14.36 -5.53 14.58
C PHE A 91 13.42 -5.00 13.50
N ILE A 92 13.76 -3.89 12.84
CA ILE A 92 12.93 -3.29 11.78
C ILE A 92 12.79 -4.24 10.59
N TYR A 93 13.88 -4.84 10.12
CA TYR A 93 13.84 -5.76 8.99
C TYR A 93 13.04 -7.02 9.30
N LYS A 94 13.12 -7.54 10.53
CA LYS A 94 12.30 -8.67 10.98
C LYS A 94 10.80 -8.32 10.98
N GLN A 95 10.45 -7.12 11.42
CA GLN A 95 9.06 -6.63 11.37
C GLN A 95 8.58 -6.46 9.93
N TYR A 96 9.40 -5.87 9.06
CA TYR A 96 9.09 -5.69 7.65
C TYR A 96 8.90 -7.03 6.92
N ALA A 97 9.79 -7.99 7.14
CA ALA A 97 9.68 -9.34 6.59
C ALA A 97 8.37 -10.03 7.04
N ARG A 98 7.98 -9.88 8.31
CA ARG A 98 6.70 -10.41 8.83
C ARG A 98 5.48 -9.79 8.14
N ILE A 99 5.52 -8.49 7.83
CA ILE A 99 4.46 -7.81 7.09
C ILE A 99 4.40 -8.35 5.65
N LEU A 100 5.54 -8.40 4.96
CA LEU A 100 5.61 -8.89 3.58
C LEU A 100 5.09 -10.33 3.48
N LEU A 101 5.56 -11.24 4.34
CA LEU A 101 5.15 -12.64 4.34
C LEU A 101 3.64 -12.81 4.57
N GLN A 102 3.02 -11.95 5.37
CA GLN A 102 1.56 -11.95 5.54
C GLN A 102 0.85 -11.47 4.27
N LEU A 103 1.33 -10.39 3.65
CA LEU A 103 0.76 -9.88 2.39
C LEU A 103 0.88 -10.87 1.23
N PHE A 104 2.00 -11.58 1.12
CA PHE A 104 2.20 -12.61 0.07
C PHE A 104 1.27 -13.80 0.18
N ARG A 105 0.70 -14.06 1.36
CA ARG A 105 -0.27 -15.13 1.60
C ARG A 105 -1.71 -14.70 1.35
N LEU A 106 -1.95 -13.40 1.13
CA LEU A 106 -3.29 -12.91 0.81
C LEU A 106 -3.64 -13.26 -0.64
N ASP A 107 -4.83 -13.80 -0.80
CA ASP A 107 -5.44 -13.99 -2.09
C ASP A 107 -6.22 -12.73 -2.47
N PHE A 108 -5.69 -11.99 -3.45
CA PHE A 108 -6.32 -10.77 -3.95
C PHE A 108 -7.33 -11.04 -5.08
N GLU A 109 -7.51 -12.29 -5.54
CA GLU A 109 -8.48 -12.63 -6.59
C GLU A 109 -9.89 -12.15 -6.24
N GLN A 110 -10.25 -12.17 -4.95
CA GLN A 110 -11.55 -11.68 -4.48
C GLN A 110 -11.74 -10.16 -4.66
N CYS A 111 -10.67 -9.38 -4.72
CA CYS A 111 -10.72 -7.93 -4.99
C CYS A 111 -10.98 -7.62 -6.47
N PHE A 112 -10.75 -8.57 -7.38
CA PHE A 112 -10.85 -8.39 -8.83
C PHE A 112 -12.14 -8.94 -9.45
N HIS A 113 -12.96 -9.66 -8.66
CA HIS A 113 -14.11 -10.40 -9.18
C HIS A 113 -15.40 -9.56 -9.33
N SER A 114 -15.44 -8.37 -8.75
CA SER A 114 -16.50 -7.40 -8.99
C SER A 114 -16.30 -6.77 -10.39
N ASN A 115 -17.33 -6.78 -11.23
CA ASN A 115 -17.31 -6.35 -12.64
C ASN A 115 -16.97 -4.86 -12.90
N GLN A 116 -16.29 -4.16 -11.99
CA GLN A 116 -15.94 -2.74 -12.08
C GLN A 116 -14.45 -2.48 -12.33
N PHE A 117 -13.59 -3.49 -12.42
CA PHE A 117 -12.13 -3.29 -12.28
C PHE A 117 -11.33 -3.72 -13.53
N LYS A 118 -11.11 -2.79 -14.47
CA LYS A 118 -10.19 -2.97 -15.63
C LYS A 118 -8.75 -2.53 -15.37
N SER A 119 -8.42 -2.09 -14.15
CA SER A 119 -7.23 -1.28 -13.87
C SER A 119 -6.09 -2.02 -13.17
N PHE A 120 -5.45 -2.97 -13.85
CA PHE A 120 -4.09 -3.37 -13.47
C PHE A 120 -3.02 -2.90 -14.47
N ASN A 121 -3.35 -2.72 -15.75
CA ASN A 121 -2.33 -2.37 -16.75
C ASN A 121 -1.74 -0.95 -16.60
N CYS A 122 -2.40 -0.02 -15.90
CA CYS A 122 -1.89 1.35 -15.76
C CYS A 122 -0.92 1.53 -14.57
N LEU A 123 -1.17 0.85 -13.44
CA LEU A 123 -0.32 0.92 -12.24
C LEU A 123 0.82 -0.13 -12.25
N ALA A 124 0.65 -1.21 -13.01
CA ALA A 124 1.62 -2.32 -13.04
C ALA A 124 2.93 -2.01 -13.76
N ASN A 125 2.94 -1.05 -14.70
CA ASN A 125 4.09 -0.81 -15.59
C ASN A 125 5.36 -0.29 -14.89
N HIS A 126 5.32 0.03 -13.59
CA HIS A 126 6.52 0.49 -12.89
C HIS A 126 6.88 -0.28 -11.60
N SER A 127 6.06 -1.23 -11.14
CA SER A 127 6.29 -1.90 -9.84
C SER A 127 6.08 -3.42 -9.85
N ILE A 128 5.29 -3.97 -10.77
CA ILE A 128 4.99 -5.41 -10.79
C ILE A 128 6.08 -6.22 -11.48
N GLN A 129 6.90 -5.59 -12.33
CA GLN A 129 8.09 -6.20 -12.93
C GLN A 129 9.04 -6.78 -11.87
N CYS A 130 9.08 -6.22 -10.65
CA CYS A 130 9.90 -6.75 -9.55
C CYS A 130 9.28 -7.95 -8.83
N LEU A 131 7.95 -8.01 -8.69
CA LEU A 131 7.29 -9.07 -7.91
C LEU A 131 7.09 -10.36 -8.72
N SER A 132 6.90 -10.27 -10.03
CA SER A 132 6.86 -11.45 -10.90
C SER A 132 8.22 -12.16 -10.98
N GLN A 133 9.33 -11.40 -10.95
CA GLN A 133 10.68 -11.97 -10.95
C GLN A 133 11.04 -12.70 -9.64
N ILE A 134 10.56 -12.23 -8.49
CA ILE A 134 10.79 -12.91 -7.20
C ILE A 134 10.03 -14.24 -7.11
N LYS A 135 8.83 -14.32 -7.71
CA LYS A 135 8.03 -15.55 -7.72
C LYS A 135 8.59 -16.60 -8.70
N SER A 136 9.20 -16.18 -9.82
CA SER A 136 9.92 -17.10 -10.71
C SER A 136 11.23 -17.61 -10.09
N SER A 137 12.00 -16.76 -9.41
CA SER A 137 13.28 -17.19 -8.80
C SER A 137 13.14 -18.10 -7.59
N SER A 138 11.95 -18.16 -6.97
CA SER A 138 11.69 -19.06 -5.83
C SER A 138 11.26 -20.47 -6.25
N VAL A 139 10.91 -20.69 -7.52
CA VAL A 139 10.58 -22.01 -8.08
C VAL A 139 11.84 -22.73 -8.59
N ASP A 140 12.89 -21.98 -8.94
CA ASP A 140 14.15 -22.53 -9.46
C ASP A 140 15.17 -22.95 -8.37
N LEU A 141 14.83 -22.81 -7.08
CA LEU A 141 15.68 -23.27 -5.96
C LEU A 141 15.19 -24.58 -5.30
N SER A 142 14.23 -25.25 -5.93
CA SER A 142 13.75 -26.58 -5.52
C SER A 142 13.75 -27.56 -6.69
N ASN A 143 14.88 -27.67 -7.39
CA ASN A 143 15.28 -28.83 -8.19
C ASN A 143 16.81 -28.95 -8.20
#